data_AF-A0A960WR70-F1
#
_entry.id   AF-A0A960WR70-F1
#
_cell.length_a   1.000
_cell.length_b   1.000
_cell.length_c   1.000
_cell.angle_alpha   90.00
_cell.angle_beta   90.00
_cell.angle_gamma   90.00
#
_symmetry.space_group_name_H-M   'P 1'
#
loop_
_entity.id
_entity.type
_entity.pdbx_description
1 polymer ?
#
loop_
_entity_poly.entity_id
_entity_poly.type
_entity_poly.pdbx_seq_one_letter_code
_entity_poly.pdbx_strand_id
1 'polypeptide(L)'
;MNFQEEQREFEAILAALGERELTDWERERLWELIEVDESRLHAFTDHCFLGADLASLTDSQLSSEGIARQPANIVKLPGKPTGRGLRLRPVLVAAGIAAAVTLGILLTFWNRPEGNSSISTTATPPVSIEQPAILRRPGISLDDRNDEAVALSGPGALANSRTPRGGLPEGAASVPEKITFNRHVRPILAENCFFCHGPDEKKQKADLRLDSSAGASRDLGGYAAIVPGDPEKSEAWRRILSDDPDTVMPPPDSHRSLSDSDREILRRWIEEGAVYEAHWAFVTPVRPTVPQPGNDAWVENPVDAFILSRLEAEGLEPNPPASPRALLRRLSLDLTGLPPIPAEAAAFENEFARDPRSAIRDTVDRLLNSPHYGERMALAWLDAARYSDSNGFQQDGNRHQWPWRDWVIRAYQDNMPFDRFTIEQLAGDLLTDPTRDQLIATAFNRNHMLN
;
A
#
# COMPACT_ATOMS: atom_id res chain seq x y z
N MET A 1 16.45 -37.61 30.91
CA MET A 1 15.03 -37.96 30.61
C MET A 1 14.99 -38.66 29.26
N ASN A 2 13.99 -39.51 29.05
CA ASN A 2 13.90 -40.36 27.86
C ASN A 2 13.30 -39.55 26.70
N PHE A 3 14.07 -39.33 25.62
CA PHE A 3 13.64 -38.57 24.44
C PHE A 3 12.30 -39.07 23.85
N GLN A 4 12.02 -40.38 23.93
CA GLN A 4 10.75 -40.95 23.46
C GLN A 4 9.54 -40.66 24.35
N GLU A 5 9.77 -40.25 25.59
CA GLU A 5 8.72 -39.88 26.53
C GLU A 5 8.32 -38.42 26.31
N GLU A 6 9.31 -37.55 26.18
CA GLU A 6 9.12 -36.13 25.82
C GLU A 6 8.45 -35.96 24.45
N GLN A 7 8.78 -36.81 23.47
CA GLN A 7 8.14 -36.76 22.16
C GLN A 7 6.65 -37.13 22.23
N ARG A 8 6.29 -38.13 23.04
CA ARG A 8 4.89 -38.53 23.25
C ARG A 8 4.10 -37.47 24.02
N GLU A 9 4.75 -36.84 24.99
CA GLU A 9 4.18 -35.73 25.75
C GLU A 9 3.92 -34.52 24.86
N PHE A 10 4.88 -34.16 24.00
CA PHE A 10 4.72 -33.10 23.00
C PHE A 10 3.54 -33.36 22.04
N GLU A 11 3.45 -34.57 21.49
CA GLU A 11 2.34 -34.96 20.59
C GLU A 11 0.98 -34.94 21.30
N ALA A 12 0.92 -35.33 22.58
CA ALA A 12 -0.31 -35.28 23.36
C ALA A 12 -0.76 -33.83 23.63
N ILE A 13 0.17 -32.93 23.93
CA ILE A 13 -0.14 -31.50 24.14
C ILE A 13 -0.58 -30.84 22.82
N LEU A 14 0.07 -31.16 21.70
CA LEU A 14 -0.36 -30.69 20.38
C LEU A 14 -1.77 -31.17 20.01
N ALA A 15 -2.09 -32.44 20.27
CA ALA A 15 -3.44 -32.95 20.03
C ALA A 15 -4.49 -32.22 20.89
N ALA A 16 -4.19 -31.98 22.17
CA ALA A 16 -5.08 -31.25 23.07
C ALA A 16 -5.34 -29.81 22.62
N LEU A 17 -4.35 -29.15 22.02
CA LEU A 17 -4.47 -27.78 21.49
C LEU A 17 -5.50 -27.68 20.35
N GLY A 18 -5.70 -28.75 19.58
CA GLY A 18 -6.72 -28.83 18.52
C GLY A 18 -8.14 -29.10 19.03
N GLU A 19 -8.30 -29.55 20.28
CA GLU A 19 -9.59 -29.96 20.85
C GLU A 19 -10.11 -29.00 21.94
N ARG A 20 -9.21 -28.34 22.67
CA ARG A 20 -9.55 -27.45 23.78
C ARG A 20 -8.45 -26.43 24.10
N GLU A 21 -8.77 -25.47 24.95
CA GLU A 21 -7.74 -24.65 25.58
C GLU A 21 -6.81 -25.51 26.45
N LEU A 22 -5.51 -25.24 26.34
CA LEU A 22 -4.49 -25.85 27.18
C LEU A 22 -4.61 -25.34 28.62
N THR A 23 -4.24 -26.19 29.57
CA THR A 23 -4.02 -25.78 30.97
C THR A 23 -2.74 -24.97 31.11
N ASP A 24 -2.56 -24.26 32.23
CA ASP A 24 -1.32 -23.52 32.51
C ASP A 24 -0.09 -24.42 32.47
N TRP A 25 -0.21 -25.62 33.05
CA TRP A 25 0.86 -26.63 33.03
C TRP A 25 1.19 -27.10 31.61
N GLU A 26 0.19 -27.37 30.77
CA GLU A 26 0.42 -27.80 29.38
C GLU A 26 1.09 -26.69 28.55
N ARG A 27 0.75 -25.42 28.80
CA ARG A 27 1.42 -24.28 28.15
C ARG A 27 2.89 -24.19 28.54
N GLU A 28 3.19 -24.22 29.84
CA GLU A 28 4.56 -24.18 30.33
C GLU A 28 5.35 -25.38 29.82
N ARG A 29 4.75 -26.57 29.84
CA ARG A 29 5.40 -27.79 29.37
C ARG A 29 5.65 -27.79 27.87
N LEU A 30 4.71 -27.27 27.08
CA LEU A 30 4.89 -27.10 25.64
C LEU A 30 6.08 -26.17 25.33
N TRP A 31 6.21 -25.07 26.07
CA TRP A 31 7.36 -24.17 25.95
C TRP A 31 8.68 -24.87 26.24
N GLU A 32 8.78 -25.61 27.34
CA GLU A 32 9.97 -26.39 27.68
C GLU A 32 10.33 -27.41 26.60
N LEU A 33 9.34 -28.10 26.04
CA LEU A 33 9.55 -29.13 25.02
C LEU A 33 10.02 -28.54 23.69
N ILE A 34 9.55 -27.34 23.33
CA ILE A 34 9.89 -26.62 22.11
C ILE A 34 11.26 -25.93 22.22
N GLU A 35 11.59 -25.36 23.38
CA GLU A 35 12.84 -24.62 23.59
C GLU A 35 14.08 -25.49 23.35
N VAL A 36 13.96 -26.79 23.62
CA VAL A 36 15.08 -27.75 23.57
C VAL A 36 15.21 -28.45 22.20
N ASP A 37 14.17 -28.40 21.34
CA ASP A 37 14.14 -29.12 20.06
C ASP A 37 13.47 -28.31 18.95
N GLU A 38 14.28 -27.83 18.00
CA GLU A 38 13.84 -27.04 16.84
C GLU A 38 12.82 -27.79 15.95
N SER A 39 12.86 -29.13 15.91
CA SER A 39 11.87 -29.92 15.17
C SER A 39 10.47 -29.84 15.77
N ARG A 40 10.39 -29.71 17.11
CA ARG A 40 9.13 -29.49 17.82
C ARG A 40 8.62 -28.07 17.64
N LEU A 41 9.49 -27.08 17.55
CA LEU A 41 9.11 -25.71 17.15
C LEU A 41 8.46 -25.72 15.76
N HIS A 42 9.07 -26.42 14.80
CA HIS A 42 8.53 -26.51 13.45
C HIS A 42 7.16 -27.20 13.43
N ALA A 43 7.02 -28.35 14.11
CA ALA A 43 5.76 -29.07 14.21
C ALA A 43 4.64 -28.27 14.91
N PHE A 44 4.96 -27.54 15.98
CA PHE A 44 4.02 -26.65 16.66
C PHE A 44 3.59 -25.49 15.74
N THR A 45 4.54 -24.91 15.01
CA THR A 45 4.30 -23.83 14.05
C THR A 45 3.37 -24.34 12.95
N ASP A 46 3.68 -25.47 12.31
CA ASP A 46 2.83 -26.08 11.28
C ASP A 46 1.42 -26.40 11.78
N HIS A 47 1.28 -26.82 13.04
CA HIS A 47 -0.02 -27.05 13.67
C HIS A 47 -0.80 -25.75 13.91
N CYS A 48 -0.13 -24.66 14.30
CA CYS A 48 -0.78 -23.36 14.55
C CYS A 48 -1.09 -22.59 13.26
N PHE A 49 -0.34 -22.82 12.20
CA PHE A 49 -0.58 -22.20 10.90
C PHE A 49 -1.56 -23.06 10.09
N LEU A 50 -2.80 -22.57 9.97
CA LEU A 50 -3.95 -23.06 9.18
C LEU A 50 -3.65 -23.55 7.73
N GLY A 51 -2.42 -23.44 7.22
CA GLY A 51 -2.05 -23.83 5.87
C GLY A 51 -2.21 -25.32 5.58
N ALA A 52 -1.87 -26.20 6.52
CA ALA A 52 -1.99 -27.65 6.34
C ALA A 52 -3.45 -28.10 6.39
N ASP A 53 -4.25 -27.57 7.32
CA ASP A 53 -5.67 -27.88 7.45
C ASP A 53 -6.49 -27.33 6.28
N LEU A 54 -6.20 -26.13 5.81
CA LEU A 54 -6.86 -25.58 4.61
C LEU A 54 -6.47 -26.33 3.33
N ALA A 55 -5.24 -26.86 3.25
CA ALA A 55 -4.79 -27.65 2.11
C ALA A 55 -5.37 -29.08 2.10
N SER A 56 -5.71 -29.63 3.26
CA SER A 56 -6.29 -30.97 3.41
C SER A 56 -7.80 -31.02 3.13
N LEU A 57 -8.48 -29.86 3.11
CA LEU A 57 -9.90 -29.78 2.75
C LEU A 57 -10.13 -30.30 1.31
N THR A 58 -11.00 -31.29 1.21
CA THR A 58 -11.44 -31.86 -0.06
C THR A 58 -12.46 -30.96 -0.75
N ASP A 59 -12.59 -31.10 -2.07
CA ASP A 59 -13.56 -30.32 -2.85
C ASP A 59 -15.00 -30.57 -2.39
N SER A 60 -15.31 -31.76 -1.84
CA SER A 60 -16.63 -32.05 -1.28
C SER A 60 -16.90 -31.31 0.03
N GLN A 61 -15.90 -31.22 0.92
CA GLN A 61 -15.99 -30.46 2.18
C GLN A 61 -16.08 -28.95 1.92
N LEU A 62 -15.34 -28.45 0.94
CA LEU A 62 -15.45 -27.05 0.53
C LEU A 62 -16.83 -26.78 -0.11
N SER A 63 -17.31 -27.69 -0.96
CA SER A 63 -18.61 -27.53 -1.62
C SER A 63 -19.80 -27.64 -0.65
N SER A 64 -19.72 -28.47 0.39
CA SER A 64 -20.79 -28.55 1.41
C SER A 64 -20.94 -27.26 2.21
N GLU A 65 -19.86 -26.50 2.36
CA GLU A 65 -19.85 -25.18 2.99
C GLU A 65 -20.06 -24.03 1.98
N GLY A 66 -20.30 -24.35 0.70
CA GLY A 66 -20.51 -23.36 -0.36
C GLY A 66 -19.24 -22.60 -0.79
N ILE A 67 -18.06 -23.14 -0.52
CA ILE A 67 -16.76 -22.54 -0.83
C ILE A 67 -16.22 -23.14 -2.14
N ALA A 68 -16.09 -22.31 -3.17
CA ALA A 68 -15.45 -22.71 -4.43
C ALA A 68 -13.93 -22.54 -4.34
N ARG A 69 -13.17 -23.57 -4.73
CA ARG A 69 -11.69 -23.58 -4.65
C ARG A 69 -11.03 -22.69 -5.70
N GLN A 70 -11.73 -22.36 -6.78
CA GLN A 70 -11.28 -21.38 -7.76
C GLN A 70 -12.04 -20.06 -7.60
N PRO A 71 -11.35 -18.90 -7.63
CA PRO A 71 -12.03 -17.62 -7.69
C PRO A 71 -12.87 -17.58 -8.97
N ALA A 72 -14.19 -17.37 -8.84
CA ALA A 72 -15.11 -17.32 -9.97
C ALA A 72 -14.81 -16.17 -10.96
N ASN A 73 -13.93 -15.23 -10.59
CA ASN A 73 -13.79 -13.93 -11.25
C ASN A 73 -12.40 -13.71 -11.89
N ILE A 74 -11.72 -14.77 -12.33
CA ILE A 74 -10.48 -14.59 -13.12
C ILE A 74 -10.90 -14.28 -14.56
N VAL A 75 -10.98 -12.99 -14.89
CA VAL A 75 -11.01 -12.54 -16.29
C VAL A 75 -9.68 -12.95 -16.91
N LYS A 76 -9.73 -13.88 -17.87
CA LYS A 76 -8.58 -14.14 -18.74
C LYS A 76 -8.43 -12.92 -19.65
N LEU A 77 -7.52 -12.03 -19.32
CA LEU A 77 -7.08 -10.99 -20.24
C LEU A 77 -6.65 -11.67 -21.55
N PRO A 78 -7.00 -11.12 -22.73
CA PRO A 78 -6.56 -11.68 -24.00
C PRO A 78 -5.03 -11.72 -24.01
N GLY A 79 -4.48 -12.93 -23.95
CA GLY A 79 -3.04 -13.12 -24.00
C GLY A 79 -2.50 -12.62 -25.34
N LYS A 80 -1.44 -11.81 -25.32
CA LYS A 80 -0.58 -11.62 -26.50
C LYS A 80 -0.24 -13.02 -27.05
N PRO A 81 -0.28 -13.26 -28.37
CA PRO A 81 0.12 -14.55 -28.93
C PRO A 81 1.62 -14.74 -28.66
N THR A 82 1.97 -15.44 -27.57
CA THR A 82 3.34 -15.83 -27.28
C THR A 82 3.71 -17.03 -28.15
N GLY A 83 3.93 -16.77 -29.43
CA GLY A 83 4.69 -17.66 -30.29
C GLY A 83 6.18 -17.53 -29.97
N ARG A 84 6.68 -18.32 -29.01
CA ARG A 84 8.06 -18.84 -28.94
C ARG A 84 8.18 -19.76 -27.72
N GLY A 85 8.21 -21.07 -27.98
CA GLY A 85 8.51 -22.06 -26.96
C GLY A 85 9.90 -21.81 -26.36
N LEU A 86 9.96 -21.61 -25.04
CA LEU A 86 11.20 -21.67 -24.31
C LEU A 86 11.72 -23.10 -24.34
N ARG A 87 12.79 -23.34 -25.12
CA ARG A 87 13.66 -24.49 -24.92
C ARG A 87 14.46 -24.27 -23.64
N LEU A 88 14.10 -24.96 -22.57
CA LEU A 88 14.93 -25.08 -21.37
C LEU A 88 16.26 -25.77 -21.75
N ARG A 89 17.38 -25.07 -21.56
CA ARG A 89 18.72 -25.68 -21.53
C ARG A 89 19.02 -26.13 -20.09
N PRO A 90 19.58 -27.33 -19.86
CA PRO A 90 19.88 -27.81 -18.52
C PRO A 90 21.16 -27.12 -18.01
N VAL A 91 21.10 -26.54 -16.82
CA VAL A 91 22.28 -26.09 -16.07
C VAL A 91 22.70 -27.25 -15.18
N LEU A 92 23.91 -27.76 -15.43
CA LEU A 92 24.55 -28.81 -14.65
C LEU A 92 25.05 -28.26 -13.31
N VAL A 93 24.77 -29.03 -12.26
CA VAL A 93 25.30 -28.94 -10.90
C VAL A 93 26.80 -29.24 -10.91
N ALA A 94 27.60 -28.41 -10.23
CA ALA A 94 28.93 -28.79 -9.76
C ALA A 94 29.22 -28.10 -8.41
N ALA A 95 29.03 -28.85 -7.33
CA ALA A 95 29.62 -28.58 -6.02
C ALA A 95 31.01 -29.24 -5.95
N GLY A 96 31.97 -28.62 -5.26
CA GLY A 96 33.26 -29.27 -4.98
C GLY A 96 34.39 -28.37 -4.46
N ILE A 97 34.35 -28.05 -3.17
CA ILE A 97 35.44 -28.11 -2.16
C ILE A 97 36.83 -27.54 -2.51
N ALA A 98 37.27 -26.54 -1.73
CA ALA A 98 38.62 -26.50 -1.16
C ALA A 98 38.65 -25.62 0.11
N ALA A 99 38.95 -26.25 1.25
CA ALA A 99 39.19 -25.60 2.53
C ALA A 99 40.70 -25.54 2.82
N ALA A 100 41.03 -24.56 3.67
CA ALA A 100 42.11 -24.55 4.68
C ALA A 100 43.32 -23.61 4.47
N VAL A 101 43.73 -23.09 5.64
CA VAL A 101 44.99 -22.45 6.02
C VAL A 101 45.05 -20.92 5.92
N THR A 102 44.67 -20.23 6.98
CA THR A 102 45.64 -19.68 7.96
C THR A 102 44.92 -19.21 9.23
N LEU A 103 45.24 -19.86 10.35
CA LEU A 103 44.93 -19.44 11.71
C LEU A 103 46.24 -18.95 12.36
N GLY A 104 46.19 -17.84 13.09
CA GLY A 104 47.01 -17.68 14.29
C GLY A 104 47.92 -16.47 14.34
N ILE A 105 47.46 -15.40 15.01
CA ILE A 105 48.21 -14.70 16.06
C ILE A 105 47.22 -14.34 17.19
N LEU A 106 47.29 -15.13 18.27
CA LEU A 106 47.22 -14.79 19.71
C LEU A 106 46.31 -13.62 20.13
N LEU A 107 45.22 -13.78 20.90
CA LEU A 107 45.09 -14.39 22.24
C LEU A 107 46.25 -14.11 23.21
N THR A 108 46.22 -12.92 23.81
CA THR A 108 46.43 -12.62 25.24
C THR A 108 45.62 -11.33 25.51
N PHE A 109 44.76 -11.14 26.50
CA PHE A 109 44.78 -11.52 27.90
C PHE A 109 43.36 -11.71 28.46
N TRP A 110 43.26 -12.71 29.31
CA TRP A 110 42.17 -13.07 30.21
C TRP A 110 42.31 -12.25 31.50
N ASN A 111 41.26 -11.54 31.94
CA ASN A 111 40.73 -11.50 33.32
C ASN A 111 39.81 -10.28 33.56
N ARG A 112 38.53 -10.58 33.80
CA ARG A 112 37.58 -9.73 34.53
C ARG A 112 37.80 -9.94 36.04
N PRO A 113 37.59 -8.91 36.87
CA PRO A 113 37.02 -9.07 38.19
C PRO A 113 35.54 -8.67 38.20
N GLU A 114 34.76 -9.43 38.95
CA GLU A 114 33.36 -9.16 39.29
C GLU A 114 33.23 -7.90 40.16
N GLY A 115 32.15 -7.14 39.93
CA GLY A 115 31.75 -6.00 40.74
C GLY A 115 30.24 -5.99 40.90
N ASN A 116 29.79 -6.48 42.05
CA ASN A 116 28.40 -6.54 42.51
C ASN A 116 27.85 -5.11 42.71
N SER A 117 26.66 -4.80 42.18
CA SER A 117 25.80 -3.77 42.77
C SER A 117 24.33 -4.07 42.50
N SER A 118 23.62 -4.35 43.59
CA SER A 118 22.18 -4.47 43.68
C SER A 118 21.55 -3.07 43.68
N ILE A 119 20.51 -2.86 42.89
CA ILE A 119 19.60 -1.72 43.04
C ILE A 119 18.18 -2.24 43.18
N SER A 120 17.63 -1.96 44.36
CA SER A 120 16.26 -2.20 44.79
C SER A 120 15.29 -1.29 44.02
N THR A 121 14.25 -1.86 43.42
CA THR A 121 13.14 -1.09 42.83
C THR A 121 11.92 -1.23 43.73
N THR A 122 11.58 -0.16 44.45
CA THR A 122 10.29 -0.02 45.14
C THR A 122 9.22 0.36 44.11
N ALA A 123 8.23 -0.51 43.97
CA ALA A 123 7.05 -0.31 43.14
C ALA A 123 6.20 0.86 43.65
N THR A 124 5.77 1.73 42.72
CA THR A 124 4.74 2.74 42.96
C THR A 124 3.45 2.24 42.30
N PRO A 125 2.27 2.29 42.95
CA PRO A 125 1.04 1.76 42.37
C PRO A 125 0.53 2.61 41.19
N PRO A 126 -0.24 2.02 40.26
CA PRO A 126 -0.71 2.70 39.06
C PRO A 126 -1.74 3.79 39.41
N VAL A 127 -1.56 4.97 38.80
CA VAL A 127 -2.54 6.06 38.80
C VAL A 127 -3.62 5.72 37.78
N SER A 128 -4.86 5.58 38.24
CA SER A 128 -6.04 5.45 37.39
C SER A 128 -6.26 6.75 36.63
N ILE A 129 -6.09 6.73 35.31
CA ILE A 129 -6.47 7.83 34.41
C ILE A 129 -7.94 7.61 34.05
N GLU A 130 -8.83 8.47 34.57
CA GLU A 130 -10.20 8.58 34.06
C GLU A 130 -10.16 9.01 32.59
N GLN A 131 -10.82 8.23 31.71
CA GLN A 131 -11.03 8.63 30.32
C GLN A 131 -11.90 9.90 30.28
N PRO A 132 -11.45 11.00 29.66
CA PRO A 132 -12.31 12.17 29.48
C PRO A 132 -13.47 11.81 28.54
N ALA A 133 -14.66 12.31 28.88
CA ALA A 133 -15.90 12.05 28.16
C ALA A 133 -15.74 12.30 26.66
N ILE A 134 -16.06 11.28 25.86
CA ILE A 134 -16.04 11.31 24.40
C ILE A 134 -17.04 12.36 23.93
N LEU A 135 -16.56 13.49 23.41
CA LEU A 135 -17.38 14.44 22.65
C LEU A 135 -17.68 13.83 21.27
N ARG A 136 -18.58 12.83 21.23
CA ARG A 136 -19.10 12.27 19.99
C ARG A 136 -19.98 13.32 19.30
N ARG A 137 -19.76 13.59 18.02
CA ARG A 137 -20.81 14.19 17.18
C ARG A 137 -21.85 13.09 16.87
N PRO A 138 -23.12 13.25 17.25
CA PRO A 138 -24.18 12.38 16.74
C PRO A 138 -24.52 12.80 15.30
N GLY A 139 -24.58 11.83 14.37
CA GLY A 139 -25.19 12.06 13.05
C GLY A 139 -24.33 11.82 11.82
N ILE A 140 -23.40 10.85 11.82
CA ILE A 140 -22.86 10.32 10.56
C ILE A 140 -24.00 9.54 9.90
N SER A 141 -24.55 10.09 8.81
CA SER A 141 -25.58 9.45 7.99
C SER A 141 -25.14 9.50 6.54
N LEU A 142 -25.23 8.38 5.84
CA LEU A 142 -25.02 8.24 4.40
C LEU A 142 -25.85 9.24 3.54
N ASP A 143 -26.88 9.88 4.11
CA ASP A 143 -27.79 10.80 3.41
C ASP A 143 -27.51 12.31 3.65
N ASP A 144 -26.44 12.71 4.35
CA ASP A 144 -26.15 14.13 4.54
C ASP A 144 -25.59 14.79 3.27
N ARG A 145 -26.48 15.47 2.53
CA ARG A 145 -26.17 16.15 1.26
C ARG A 145 -25.41 17.47 1.43
N ASN A 146 -25.16 17.92 2.66
CA ASN A 146 -24.50 19.20 2.95
C ASN A 146 -23.09 19.06 3.55
N ASP A 147 -22.55 17.84 3.67
CA ASP A 147 -21.19 17.67 4.17
C ASP A 147 -20.18 17.92 3.04
N GLU A 148 -19.73 19.17 2.91
CA GLU A 148 -18.59 19.55 2.06
C GLU A 148 -17.24 19.06 2.62
N ALA A 149 -17.25 18.25 3.70
CA ALA A 149 -16.06 17.59 4.20
C ALA A 149 -15.51 16.63 3.13
N VAL A 150 -14.29 16.91 2.66
CA VAL A 150 -13.47 15.95 1.93
C VAL A 150 -13.28 14.74 2.83
N ALA A 151 -14.12 13.73 2.66
CA ALA A 151 -14.04 12.49 3.41
C ALA A 151 -12.65 11.88 3.14
N LEU A 152 -11.86 11.74 4.21
CA LEU A 152 -10.62 10.97 4.23
C LEU A 152 -10.89 9.46 4.14
N SER A 153 -12.04 9.04 3.60
CA SER A 153 -12.36 7.66 3.27
C SER A 153 -11.86 7.34 1.86
N GLY A 154 -10.54 7.32 1.71
CA GLY A 154 -9.88 6.93 0.46
C GLY A 154 -8.64 6.05 0.61
N PRO A 155 -8.60 4.99 1.44
CA PRO A 155 -7.52 4.01 1.39
C PRO A 155 -7.52 3.24 0.06
N GLY A 156 -8.61 3.27 -0.71
CA GLY A 156 -8.67 2.74 -2.08
C GLY A 156 -7.80 3.48 -3.11
N ALA A 157 -7.32 4.69 -2.81
CA ALA A 157 -6.44 5.45 -3.70
C ALA A 157 -4.94 5.33 -3.38
N LEU A 158 -4.57 4.75 -2.22
CA LEU A 158 -3.17 4.54 -1.83
C LEU A 158 -2.80 3.06 -1.70
N ALA A 159 -3.76 2.13 -1.74
CA ALA A 159 -3.51 0.70 -1.73
C ALA A 159 -3.10 0.09 -3.10
N ASN A 160 -2.85 0.90 -4.14
CA ASN A 160 -2.42 0.39 -5.45
C ASN A 160 -1.10 0.99 -6.00
N SER A 161 -0.29 1.67 -5.18
CA SER A 161 1.04 2.16 -5.62
C SER A 161 2.22 1.44 -4.98
N ARG A 162 2.00 0.47 -4.08
CA ARG A 162 3.03 -0.51 -3.72
C ARG A 162 3.06 -1.59 -4.79
N THR A 163 3.79 -1.32 -5.87
CA THR A 163 4.36 -2.32 -6.79
C THR A 163 3.47 -3.54 -7.04
N PRO A 164 2.64 -3.58 -8.10
CA PRO A 164 2.31 -4.88 -8.66
C PRO A 164 3.64 -5.49 -9.11
N ARG A 165 4.16 -6.43 -8.31
CA ARG A 165 5.30 -7.32 -8.57
C ARG A 165 6.08 -6.98 -9.86
N GLY A 166 7.21 -6.27 -9.74
CA GLY A 166 8.29 -6.34 -10.74
C GLY A 166 7.88 -6.20 -12.22
N GLY A 167 6.82 -5.44 -12.51
CA GLY A 167 6.54 -4.99 -13.86
C GLY A 167 7.29 -3.69 -14.08
N LEU A 168 8.23 -3.68 -15.02
CA LEU A 168 8.60 -2.42 -15.67
C LEU A 168 7.28 -1.72 -16.06
N PRO A 169 7.09 -0.42 -15.80
CA PRO A 169 6.01 0.29 -16.46
C PRO A 169 6.24 0.15 -17.96
N GLU A 170 5.52 -0.79 -18.60
CA GLU A 170 5.40 -0.81 -20.06
C GLU A 170 4.91 0.59 -20.42
N GLY A 171 5.64 1.29 -21.30
CA GLY A 171 5.20 2.55 -21.90
C GLY A 171 3.76 2.44 -22.38
N ALA A 172 3.05 3.56 -22.52
CA ALA A 172 1.60 3.56 -22.74
C ALA A 172 1.21 2.50 -23.79
N ALA A 173 0.44 1.47 -23.40
CA ALA A 173 0.14 0.33 -24.28
C ALA A 173 -0.59 0.73 -25.57
N SER A 174 -1.15 1.94 -25.60
CA SER A 174 -1.73 2.61 -26.76
C SER A 174 -1.63 4.12 -26.61
N VAL A 175 -1.63 4.83 -27.74
CA VAL A 175 -1.66 6.30 -27.78
C VAL A 175 -3.09 6.76 -27.48
N PRO A 176 -3.32 7.63 -26.48
CA PRO A 176 -4.65 8.10 -26.13
C PRO A 176 -5.22 9.03 -27.21
N GLU A 177 -6.55 9.09 -27.31
CA GLU A 177 -7.24 10.02 -28.21
C GLU A 177 -6.91 11.48 -27.85
N LYS A 178 -6.98 11.82 -26.55
CA LYS A 178 -6.60 13.14 -26.02
C LYS A 178 -5.32 13.05 -25.20
N ILE A 179 -4.33 13.85 -25.55
CA ILE A 179 -3.07 13.95 -24.82
C ILE A 179 -3.20 15.04 -23.76
N THR A 180 -2.63 14.75 -22.59
CA THR A 180 -2.57 15.68 -21.45
C THR A 180 -1.18 15.58 -20.84
N PHE A 181 -0.66 16.71 -20.38
CA PHE A 181 0.72 16.78 -19.93
C PHE A 181 0.93 15.91 -18.70
N ASN A 182 0.10 16.05 -17.66
CA ASN A 182 0.32 15.33 -16.41
C ASN A 182 0.14 13.81 -16.51
N ARG A 183 -0.81 13.34 -17.34
CA ARG A 183 -1.14 11.91 -17.41
C ARG A 183 -0.25 11.15 -18.39
N HIS A 184 0.14 11.79 -19.50
CA HIS A 184 0.78 11.09 -20.61
C HIS A 184 2.22 11.57 -20.83
N VAL A 185 2.47 12.87 -20.88
CA VAL A 185 3.78 13.42 -21.26
C VAL A 185 4.77 13.44 -20.10
N ARG A 186 4.35 13.97 -18.95
CA ARG A 186 5.20 14.15 -17.78
C ARG A 186 5.79 12.84 -17.27
N PRO A 187 5.07 11.71 -17.19
CA PRO A 187 5.67 10.43 -16.82
C PRO A 187 6.78 10.00 -17.79
N ILE A 188 6.57 10.18 -19.10
CA ILE A 188 7.57 9.87 -20.14
C ILE A 188 8.83 10.72 -19.93
N LEU A 189 8.67 12.04 -19.76
CA LEU A 189 9.79 12.95 -19.55
C LEU A 189 10.48 12.74 -18.19
N ALA A 190 9.72 12.43 -17.15
CA ALA A 190 10.27 12.17 -15.81
C ALA A 190 11.13 10.91 -15.79
N GLU A 191 10.66 9.85 -16.44
CA GLU A 191 11.42 8.62 -16.56
C GLU A 191 12.62 8.80 -17.49
N ASN A 192 12.45 9.41 -18.66
CA ASN A 192 13.46 9.32 -19.71
C ASN A 192 14.38 10.54 -19.82
N CYS A 193 14.01 11.70 -19.25
CA CYS A 193 14.67 12.98 -19.54
C CYS A 193 15.09 13.77 -18.29
N PHE A 194 14.26 13.83 -17.24
CA PHE A 194 14.47 14.77 -16.12
C PHE A 194 15.71 14.49 -15.26
N PHE A 195 16.30 13.30 -15.35
CA PHE A 195 17.57 13.03 -14.67
C PHE A 195 18.70 13.94 -15.18
N CYS A 196 18.77 14.19 -16.49
CA CYS A 196 19.77 15.04 -17.13
C CYS A 196 19.23 16.42 -17.54
N HIS A 197 17.92 16.58 -17.68
CA HIS A 197 17.27 17.80 -18.18
C HIS A 197 16.11 18.25 -17.30
N GLY A 198 16.19 17.99 -15.98
CA GLY A 198 15.18 18.37 -15.00
C GLY A 198 15.70 19.45 -14.03
N PRO A 199 15.09 19.59 -12.84
CA PRO A 199 15.35 20.70 -11.94
C PRO A 199 16.68 20.61 -11.15
N ASP A 200 17.42 19.50 -11.21
CA ASP A 200 18.70 19.34 -10.52
C ASP A 200 19.85 19.98 -11.33
N GLU A 201 20.14 21.26 -11.04
CA GLU A 201 21.18 22.04 -11.71
C GLU A 201 22.55 21.34 -11.78
N LYS A 202 22.89 20.51 -10.76
CA LYS A 202 24.19 19.82 -10.71
C LYS A 202 24.30 18.67 -11.72
N LYS A 203 23.16 18.12 -12.16
CA LYS A 203 23.09 17.03 -13.16
C LYS A 203 22.63 17.51 -14.53
N GLN A 204 22.26 18.78 -14.62
CA GLN A 204 21.69 19.37 -15.82
C GLN A 204 22.73 19.41 -16.95
N LYS A 205 22.44 18.71 -18.04
CA LYS A 205 23.22 18.75 -19.28
C LYS A 205 22.70 19.86 -20.18
N ALA A 206 23.63 20.53 -20.87
CA ALA A 206 23.36 21.61 -21.82
C ALA A 206 22.53 22.78 -21.25
N ASP A 207 22.50 22.94 -19.92
CA ASP A 207 21.65 23.91 -19.24
C ASP A 207 20.17 23.83 -19.69
N LEU A 208 19.69 22.66 -20.10
CA LEU A 208 18.33 22.45 -20.58
C LEU A 208 17.38 21.96 -19.47
N ARG A 209 16.21 22.56 -19.38
CA ARG A 209 15.12 22.25 -18.43
C ARG A 209 13.87 21.82 -19.20
N LEU A 210 13.59 20.52 -19.28
CA LEU A 210 12.39 19.96 -19.89
C LEU A 210 11.21 19.86 -18.92
N ASP A 211 11.44 20.06 -17.63
CA ASP A 211 10.43 20.08 -16.56
C ASP A 211 9.57 21.35 -16.57
N SER A 212 9.94 22.36 -17.35
CA SER A 212 9.20 23.63 -17.45
C SER A 212 9.07 24.10 -18.90
N SER A 213 7.93 24.69 -19.24
CA SER A 213 7.68 25.24 -20.58
C SER A 213 8.72 26.30 -20.97
N ALA A 214 9.01 27.25 -20.07
CA ALA A 214 10.00 28.29 -20.31
C ALA A 214 11.41 27.72 -20.57
N GLY A 215 11.79 26.68 -19.83
CA GLY A 215 13.07 26.00 -20.00
C GLY A 215 13.16 25.20 -21.30
N ALA A 216 12.06 24.58 -21.72
CA ALA A 216 12.00 23.75 -22.92
C ALA A 216 11.96 24.57 -24.21
N SER A 217 11.33 25.73 -24.18
CA SER A 217 11.14 26.62 -25.33
C SER A 217 12.11 27.80 -25.39
N ARG A 218 13.08 27.88 -24.47
CA ARG A 218 14.11 28.92 -24.51
C ARG A 218 15.01 28.77 -25.75
N ASP A 219 15.59 29.88 -26.18
CA ASP A 219 16.63 29.86 -27.20
C ASP A 219 17.92 29.24 -26.64
N LEU A 220 18.46 28.27 -27.39
CA LEU A 220 19.68 27.52 -27.13
C LEU A 220 20.78 27.86 -28.16
N GLY A 221 20.69 29.02 -28.81
CA GLY A 221 21.67 29.50 -29.79
C GLY A 221 21.17 29.41 -31.23
N GLY A 222 19.93 29.83 -31.47
CA GLY A 222 19.24 29.79 -32.76
C GLY A 222 18.23 28.64 -32.91
N TYR A 223 18.01 27.86 -31.85
CA TYR A 223 17.05 26.75 -31.82
C TYR A 223 16.49 26.55 -30.41
N ALA A 224 15.37 25.84 -30.27
CA ALA A 224 14.79 25.48 -28.97
C ALA A 224 14.66 23.95 -28.85
N ALA A 225 14.65 23.43 -27.63
CA ALA A 225 14.43 22.00 -27.41
C ALA A 225 13.03 21.59 -27.85
N ILE A 226 12.02 22.39 -27.49
CA ILE A 226 10.63 22.19 -27.90
C ILE A 226 10.09 23.50 -28.49
N VAL A 227 9.67 23.44 -29.75
CA VAL A 227 8.95 24.49 -30.47
C VAL A 227 7.47 24.09 -30.50
N PRO A 228 6.60 24.76 -29.72
CA PRO A 228 5.17 24.50 -29.73
C PRO A 228 4.57 24.52 -31.14
N GLY A 229 3.87 23.44 -31.50
CA GLY A 229 3.21 23.27 -32.79
C GLY A 229 4.11 22.76 -33.93
N ASP A 230 5.42 22.57 -33.70
CA ASP A 230 6.36 22.21 -34.76
C ASP A 230 7.42 21.19 -34.28
N PRO A 231 7.12 19.88 -34.39
CA PRO A 231 8.09 18.84 -34.05
C PRO A 231 9.37 18.89 -34.88
N GLU A 232 9.29 19.29 -36.15
CA GLU A 232 10.44 19.33 -37.06
C GLU A 232 11.45 20.42 -36.67
N LYS A 233 10.97 21.52 -36.07
CA LYS A 233 11.83 22.55 -35.47
C LYS A 233 12.23 22.28 -34.02
N SER A 234 11.68 21.24 -33.40
CA SER A 234 11.98 20.86 -32.02
C SER A 234 13.23 20.00 -31.95
N GLU A 235 14.32 20.53 -31.40
CA GLU A 235 15.59 19.78 -31.30
C GLU A 235 15.47 18.51 -30.46
N ALA A 236 14.63 18.51 -29.41
CA ALA A 236 14.38 17.32 -28.61
C ALA A 236 13.77 16.19 -29.46
N TRP A 237 12.84 16.52 -30.36
CA TRP A 237 12.22 15.54 -31.25
C TRP A 237 13.21 14.97 -32.26
N ARG A 238 14.05 15.82 -32.86
CA ARG A 238 15.14 15.36 -33.76
C ARG A 238 16.10 14.41 -33.06
N ARG A 239 16.49 14.71 -31.82
CA ARG A 239 17.35 13.82 -31.02
C ARG A 239 16.67 12.53 -30.62
N ILE A 240 15.37 12.56 -30.33
CA ILE A 240 14.60 11.34 -30.09
C ILE A 240 14.67 10.42 -31.33
N LEU A 241 14.57 10.97 -32.53
CA LEU A 241 14.59 10.21 -33.80
C LEU A 241 15.99 9.89 -34.34
N SER A 242 17.08 10.38 -33.72
CA SER A 242 18.43 10.15 -34.22
C SER A 242 18.84 8.67 -34.07
N ASP A 243 19.54 8.15 -35.07
CA ASP A 243 20.21 6.84 -35.00
C ASP A 243 21.67 6.93 -34.53
N ASP A 244 22.20 8.15 -34.41
CA ASP A 244 23.58 8.39 -34.00
C ASP A 244 23.71 8.30 -32.46
N PRO A 245 24.52 7.36 -31.92
CA PRO A 245 24.68 7.14 -30.48
C PRO A 245 25.09 8.37 -29.66
N ASP A 246 25.79 9.33 -30.28
CA ASP A 246 26.29 10.53 -29.60
C ASP A 246 25.22 11.64 -29.52
N THR A 247 24.16 11.55 -30.33
CA THR A 247 23.10 12.56 -30.43
C THR A 247 21.73 12.06 -29.99
N VAL A 248 21.49 10.75 -30.08
CA VAL A 248 20.22 10.13 -29.71
C VAL A 248 19.88 10.37 -28.24
N MET A 249 18.61 10.68 -27.98
CA MET A 249 18.08 10.86 -26.63
C MET A 249 16.89 9.92 -26.40
N PRO A 250 16.84 9.17 -25.28
CA PRO A 250 17.88 9.08 -24.24
C PRO A 250 19.19 8.44 -24.74
N PRO A 251 20.36 8.83 -24.19
CA PRO A 251 21.64 8.25 -24.60
C PRO A 251 21.72 6.75 -24.28
N PRO A 252 22.42 5.92 -25.07
CA PRO A 252 22.47 4.47 -24.86
C PRO A 252 23.04 4.05 -23.49
N ASP A 253 23.96 4.83 -22.93
CA ASP A 253 24.57 4.61 -21.61
C ASP A 253 23.62 4.89 -20.44
N SER A 254 22.48 5.55 -20.69
CA SER A 254 21.44 5.78 -19.68
C SER A 254 20.60 4.53 -19.41
N HIS A 255 20.66 3.53 -20.30
CA HIS A 255 19.80 2.34 -20.30
C HIS A 255 18.30 2.63 -20.31
N ARG A 256 17.90 3.83 -20.75
CA ARG A 256 16.51 4.27 -20.91
C ARG A 256 16.13 4.25 -22.39
N SER A 257 14.87 3.94 -22.67
CA SER A 257 14.37 3.89 -24.04
C SER A 257 12.92 4.36 -24.10
N LEU A 258 12.56 4.96 -25.23
CA LEU A 258 11.19 5.35 -25.54
C LEU A 258 10.56 4.28 -26.42
N SER A 259 9.36 3.82 -26.02
CA SER A 259 8.53 2.98 -26.88
C SER A 259 7.95 3.79 -28.05
N ASP A 260 7.42 3.10 -29.06
CA ASP A 260 6.80 3.78 -30.21
C ASP A 260 5.60 4.63 -29.79
N SER A 261 4.83 4.19 -28.80
CA SER A 261 3.71 4.95 -28.25
C SER A 261 4.17 6.18 -27.46
N ASP A 262 5.26 6.08 -26.71
CA ASP A 262 5.83 7.24 -26.01
C ASP A 262 6.30 8.30 -27.01
N ARG A 263 6.99 7.89 -28.07
CA ARG A 263 7.42 8.76 -29.17
C ARG A 263 6.22 9.46 -29.81
N GLU A 264 5.18 8.71 -30.12
CA GLU A 264 3.96 9.24 -30.74
C GLU A 264 3.21 10.20 -29.81
N ILE A 265 3.15 9.92 -28.50
CA ILE A 265 2.59 10.84 -27.50
C ILE A 265 3.38 12.15 -27.46
N LEU A 266 4.71 12.08 -27.45
CA LEU A 266 5.57 13.27 -27.43
C LEU A 266 5.42 14.08 -28.72
N ARG A 267 5.39 13.42 -29.89
CA ARG A 267 5.18 14.06 -31.19
C ARG A 267 3.88 14.84 -31.20
N ARG A 268 2.76 14.17 -30.93
CA ARG A 268 1.42 14.79 -30.94
C ARG A 268 1.29 15.88 -29.88
N TRP A 269 1.87 15.70 -28.70
CA TRP A 269 1.89 16.77 -27.70
C TRP A 269 2.58 18.03 -28.21
N ILE A 270 3.72 17.90 -28.90
CA ILE A 270 4.41 19.04 -29.50
C ILE A 270 3.52 19.67 -30.59
N GLU A 271 2.92 18.87 -31.49
CA GLU A 271 2.00 19.34 -32.54
C GLU A 271 0.78 20.08 -31.98
N GLU A 272 0.23 19.59 -30.87
CA GLU A 272 -0.91 20.18 -30.15
C GLU A 272 -0.51 21.44 -29.34
N GLY A 273 0.74 21.91 -29.47
CA GLY A 273 1.21 23.17 -28.89
C GLY A 273 2.03 23.03 -27.62
N ALA A 274 2.51 21.82 -27.30
CA ALA A 274 3.38 21.53 -26.16
C ALA A 274 2.90 22.15 -24.83
N VAL A 275 1.59 22.08 -24.57
CA VAL A 275 1.00 22.70 -23.38
C VAL A 275 1.48 21.99 -22.13
N TYR A 276 2.10 22.74 -21.20
CA TYR A 276 2.48 22.26 -19.88
C TYR A 276 1.32 22.47 -18.90
N GLU A 277 1.11 21.51 -18.00
CA GLU A 277 0.12 21.60 -16.93
C GLU A 277 0.82 21.71 -15.57
N ALA A 278 0.21 22.44 -14.64
CA ALA A 278 0.62 22.42 -13.23
C ALA A 278 0.46 21.00 -12.66
N HIS A 279 1.27 20.63 -11.65
CA HIS A 279 1.13 19.33 -11.00
C HIS A 279 -0.30 19.17 -10.45
N TRP A 280 -0.91 18.00 -10.67
CA TRP A 280 -2.33 17.74 -10.36
C TRP A 280 -2.73 18.12 -8.93
N ALA A 281 -1.84 17.94 -7.95
CA ALA A 281 -2.04 18.31 -6.55
C ALA A 281 -2.23 19.83 -6.30
N PHE A 282 -1.85 20.69 -7.25
CA PHE A 282 -2.01 22.15 -7.16
C PHE A 282 -3.10 22.70 -8.10
N VAL A 283 -3.84 21.81 -8.77
CA VAL A 283 -4.96 22.20 -9.62
C VAL A 283 -6.25 21.90 -8.87
N THR A 284 -7.11 22.91 -8.72
CA THR A 284 -8.41 22.72 -8.09
C THR A 284 -9.22 21.66 -8.84
N PRO A 285 -9.66 20.58 -8.17
CA PRO A 285 -10.49 19.56 -8.80
C PRO A 285 -11.81 20.18 -9.30
N VAL A 286 -12.19 19.87 -10.53
CA VAL A 286 -13.47 20.28 -11.12
C VAL A 286 -14.35 19.04 -11.23
N ARG A 287 -15.63 19.15 -10.86
CA ARG A 287 -16.59 18.06 -11.00
C ARG A 287 -16.73 17.68 -12.49
N PRO A 288 -16.36 16.46 -12.90
CA PRO A 288 -16.49 16.04 -14.29
C PRO A 288 -17.97 15.87 -14.67
N THR A 289 -18.26 15.99 -15.96
CA THR A 289 -19.57 15.59 -16.50
C THR A 289 -19.74 14.09 -16.36
N VAL A 290 -20.87 13.67 -15.79
CA VAL A 290 -21.19 12.25 -15.62
C VAL A 290 -21.52 11.64 -16.99
N PRO A 291 -20.87 10.54 -17.39
CA PRO A 291 -21.16 9.89 -18.66
C PRO A 291 -22.57 9.28 -18.66
N GLN A 292 -23.12 9.05 -19.86
CA GLN A 292 -24.40 8.38 -20.07
C GLN A 292 -24.14 7.05 -20.79
N PRO A 293 -23.82 5.96 -20.05
CA PRO A 293 -23.62 4.65 -20.64
C PRO A 293 -24.92 4.05 -21.19
N GLY A 294 -24.84 2.97 -21.95
CA GLY A 294 -26.00 2.40 -22.65
C GLY A 294 -27.03 1.71 -21.75
N ASN A 295 -26.64 1.30 -20.53
CA ASN A 295 -27.51 0.59 -19.60
C ASN A 295 -27.82 1.41 -18.33
N ASP A 296 -28.78 2.34 -18.45
CA ASP A 296 -29.26 3.18 -17.35
C ASP A 296 -29.81 2.38 -16.16
N ALA A 297 -30.30 1.15 -16.37
CA ALA A 297 -30.88 0.34 -15.31
C ALA A 297 -29.85 -0.23 -14.33
N TRP A 298 -28.57 -0.31 -14.72
CA TRP A 298 -27.47 -0.73 -13.85
C TRP A 298 -26.89 0.42 -13.04
N VAL A 299 -27.06 1.66 -13.51
CA VAL A 299 -26.48 2.86 -12.89
C VAL A 299 -27.36 3.32 -11.73
N GLU A 300 -26.92 3.09 -10.49
CA GLU A 300 -27.62 3.60 -9.30
C GLU A 300 -27.10 4.98 -8.88
N ASN A 301 -25.82 5.27 -9.13
CA ASN A 301 -25.17 6.53 -8.78
C ASN A 301 -24.14 6.98 -9.85
N PRO A 302 -23.63 8.22 -9.78
CA PRO A 302 -22.69 8.72 -10.78
C PRO A 302 -21.39 7.92 -10.92
N VAL A 303 -20.90 7.26 -9.87
CA VAL A 303 -19.70 6.42 -9.92
C VAL A 303 -19.95 5.19 -10.81
N ASP A 304 -21.14 4.59 -10.71
CA ASP A 304 -21.54 3.46 -11.56
C ASP A 304 -21.51 3.87 -13.03
N ALA A 305 -21.97 5.08 -13.37
CA ALA A 305 -21.92 5.58 -14.73
C ALA A 305 -20.48 5.64 -15.28
N PHE A 306 -19.52 6.11 -14.48
CA PHE A 306 -18.10 6.14 -14.87
C PHE A 306 -17.52 4.73 -15.04
N ILE A 307 -17.86 3.80 -14.14
CA ILE A 307 -17.40 2.40 -14.21
C ILE A 307 -17.98 1.73 -15.45
N LEU A 308 -19.29 1.81 -15.66
CA LEU A 308 -19.97 1.18 -16.78
C LEU A 308 -19.48 1.74 -18.12
N SER A 309 -19.33 3.06 -18.23
CA SER A 309 -18.77 3.69 -19.44
C SER A 309 -17.38 3.14 -19.78
N ARG A 310 -16.53 2.88 -18.76
CA ARG A 310 -15.22 2.26 -18.99
C ARG A 310 -15.33 0.79 -19.39
N LEU A 311 -16.19 0.02 -18.75
CA LEU A 311 -16.42 -1.39 -19.08
C LEU A 311 -16.91 -1.54 -20.53
N GLU A 312 -17.90 -0.74 -20.94
CA GLU A 312 -18.43 -0.73 -22.31
C GLU A 312 -17.34 -0.40 -23.34
N ALA A 313 -16.50 0.61 -23.06
CA ALA A 313 -15.37 0.96 -23.92
C ALA A 313 -14.31 -0.14 -24.04
N GLU A 314 -14.19 -1.01 -23.04
CA GLU A 314 -13.29 -2.17 -23.03
C GLU A 314 -13.96 -3.47 -23.53
N GLY A 315 -15.25 -3.43 -23.89
CA GLY A 315 -16.01 -4.63 -24.27
C GLY A 315 -16.21 -5.62 -23.11
N LEU A 316 -16.25 -5.11 -21.88
CA LEU A 316 -16.45 -5.88 -20.65
C LEU A 316 -17.87 -5.68 -20.12
N GLU A 317 -18.38 -6.69 -19.42
CA GLU A 317 -19.67 -6.63 -18.75
C GLU A 317 -19.48 -6.62 -17.22
N PRO A 318 -20.37 -5.94 -16.46
CA PRO A 318 -20.34 -6.01 -15.01
C PRO A 318 -20.51 -7.43 -14.47
N ASN A 319 -19.79 -7.74 -13.40
CA ASN A 319 -19.99 -8.99 -12.67
C ASN A 319 -21.37 -9.03 -12.02
N PRO A 320 -21.94 -10.23 -11.79
CA PRO A 320 -23.15 -10.37 -10.99
C PRO A 320 -22.94 -9.83 -9.57
N PRO A 321 -24.02 -9.39 -8.88
CA PRO A 321 -23.94 -8.97 -7.49
C PRO A 321 -23.29 -10.03 -6.60
N ALA A 322 -22.48 -9.58 -5.64
CA ALA A 322 -21.86 -10.46 -4.67
C ALA A 322 -22.92 -11.12 -3.77
N SER A 323 -22.64 -12.34 -3.29
CA SER A 323 -23.48 -12.95 -2.25
C SER A 323 -23.43 -12.11 -0.96
N PRO A 324 -24.47 -12.14 -0.10
CA PRO A 324 -24.49 -11.33 1.11
C PRO A 324 -23.28 -11.59 2.02
N ARG A 325 -22.84 -12.85 2.18
CA ARG A 325 -21.61 -13.18 2.94
C ARG A 325 -20.36 -12.55 2.34
N ALA A 326 -20.20 -12.63 1.02
CA ALA A 326 -19.05 -12.06 0.34
C ALA A 326 -19.05 -10.53 0.47
N LEU A 327 -20.22 -9.90 0.38
CA LEU A 327 -20.38 -8.46 0.56
C LEU A 327 -20.03 -8.03 1.99
N LEU A 328 -20.61 -8.66 3.02
CA LEU A 328 -20.28 -8.36 4.42
C LEU A 328 -18.79 -8.54 4.69
N ARG A 329 -18.19 -9.63 4.21
CA ARG A 329 -16.76 -9.87 4.41
C ARG A 329 -15.90 -8.76 3.80
N ARG A 330 -16.24 -8.28 2.59
CA ARG A 330 -15.52 -7.16 1.96
C ARG A 330 -15.69 -5.89 2.77
N LEU A 331 -16.93 -5.53 3.13
CA LEU A 331 -17.22 -4.35 3.94
C LEU A 331 -16.44 -4.36 5.27
N SER A 332 -16.44 -5.48 6.01
CA SER A 332 -15.72 -5.58 7.28
C SER A 332 -14.21 -5.47 7.09
N LEU A 333 -13.62 -6.18 6.14
CA LEU A 333 -12.17 -6.11 5.92
C LEU A 333 -11.71 -4.73 5.41
N ASP A 334 -12.50 -4.09 4.57
CA ASP A 334 -12.18 -2.77 4.04
C ASP A 334 -12.26 -1.71 5.13
N LEU A 335 -13.34 -1.71 5.92
CA LEU A 335 -13.61 -0.66 6.91
C LEU A 335 -12.91 -0.89 8.25
N THR A 336 -12.77 -2.13 8.72
CA THR A 336 -12.20 -2.43 10.04
C THR A 336 -10.95 -3.30 10.00
N GLY A 337 -10.61 -3.88 8.84
CA GLY A 337 -9.49 -4.81 8.73
C GLY A 337 -9.74 -6.19 9.36
N LEU A 338 -10.94 -6.42 9.91
CA LEU A 338 -11.30 -7.64 10.63
C LEU A 338 -12.41 -8.41 9.90
N PRO A 339 -12.39 -9.75 9.93
CA PRO A 339 -13.49 -10.53 9.39
C PRO A 339 -14.75 -10.38 10.27
N PRO A 340 -15.97 -10.49 9.70
CA PRO A 340 -17.19 -10.54 10.49
C PRO A 340 -17.24 -11.86 11.28
N ILE A 341 -17.88 -11.84 12.46
CA ILE A 341 -18.14 -13.08 13.20
C ILE A 341 -19.35 -13.84 12.61
N PRO A 342 -19.46 -15.17 12.82
CA PRO A 342 -20.55 -15.97 12.24
C PRO A 342 -21.97 -15.44 12.55
N ALA A 343 -22.19 -14.91 13.75
CA ALA A 343 -23.47 -14.33 14.15
C ALA A 343 -23.82 -13.07 13.36
N GLU A 344 -22.85 -12.20 13.07
CA GLU A 344 -23.04 -11.01 12.24
C GLU A 344 -23.35 -11.39 10.80
N ALA A 345 -22.69 -12.42 10.26
CA ALA A 345 -22.96 -12.92 8.92
C ALA A 345 -24.40 -13.45 8.80
N ALA A 346 -24.85 -14.27 9.74
CA ALA A 346 -26.22 -14.77 9.75
C ALA A 346 -27.26 -13.65 9.92
N ALA A 347 -27.00 -12.64 10.75
CA ALA A 347 -27.87 -11.48 10.91
C ALA A 347 -27.98 -10.68 9.61
N PHE A 348 -26.83 -10.35 9.00
CA PHE A 348 -26.77 -9.62 7.74
C PHE A 348 -27.49 -10.36 6.61
N GLU A 349 -27.31 -11.68 6.47
CA GLU A 349 -28.03 -12.46 5.47
C GLU A 349 -29.55 -12.34 5.60
N ASN A 350 -30.06 -12.41 6.83
CA ASN A 350 -31.49 -12.28 7.11
C ASN A 350 -32.02 -10.87 6.85
N GLU A 351 -31.25 -9.84 7.20
CA GLU A 351 -31.61 -8.44 6.96
C GLU A 351 -31.57 -8.12 5.47
N PHE A 352 -30.51 -8.54 4.78
CA PHE A 352 -30.32 -8.38 3.35
C PHE A 352 -31.42 -9.06 2.55
N ALA A 353 -31.91 -10.23 2.99
CA ALA A 353 -33.03 -10.91 2.34
C ALA A 353 -34.36 -10.13 2.44
N ARG A 354 -34.51 -9.25 3.44
CA ARG A 354 -35.71 -8.41 3.61
C ARG A 354 -35.58 -7.09 2.87
N ASP A 355 -34.45 -6.40 3.07
CA ASP A 355 -34.14 -5.12 2.44
C ASP A 355 -32.61 -4.99 2.27
N PRO A 356 -32.08 -5.30 1.07
CA PRO A 356 -30.66 -5.18 0.78
C PRO A 356 -30.08 -3.78 1.04
N ARG A 357 -30.84 -2.72 0.74
CA ARG A 357 -30.35 -1.34 0.80
C ARG A 357 -30.22 -0.88 2.25
N SER A 358 -31.23 -1.17 3.09
CA SER A 358 -31.13 -0.88 4.52
C SER A 358 -30.02 -1.71 5.16
N ALA A 359 -29.96 -3.02 4.89
CA ALA A 359 -28.95 -3.90 5.47
C ALA A 359 -27.51 -3.44 5.20
N ILE A 360 -27.21 -3.02 3.96
CA ILE A 360 -25.89 -2.46 3.61
C ILE A 360 -25.62 -1.18 4.39
N ARG A 361 -26.56 -0.23 4.39
CA ARG A 361 -26.42 1.07 5.07
C ARG A 361 -26.17 0.89 6.56
N ASP A 362 -27.03 0.12 7.23
CA ASP A 362 -26.96 -0.13 8.68
C ASP A 362 -25.65 -0.85 9.06
N THR A 363 -25.18 -1.76 8.20
CA THR A 363 -23.89 -2.43 8.36
C THR A 363 -22.72 -1.46 8.20
N VAL A 364 -22.73 -0.61 7.18
CA VAL A 364 -21.69 0.41 6.97
C VAL A 364 -21.64 1.36 8.15
N ASP A 365 -22.78 1.87 8.61
CA ASP A 365 -22.86 2.76 9.76
C ASP A 365 -22.31 2.09 11.02
N ARG A 366 -22.65 0.81 11.26
CA ARG A 366 -22.11 0.02 12.37
C ARG A 366 -20.59 -0.15 12.28
N LEU A 367 -20.05 -0.42 11.09
CA LEU A 367 -18.62 -0.62 10.88
C LEU A 367 -17.83 0.69 11.02
N LEU A 368 -18.33 1.81 10.49
CA LEU A 368 -17.73 3.13 10.65
C LEU A 368 -17.71 3.57 12.14
N ASN A 369 -18.74 3.20 12.89
CA ASN A 369 -18.82 3.47 14.34
C ASN A 369 -17.98 2.50 15.21
N SER A 370 -17.35 1.48 14.61
CA SER A 370 -16.46 0.56 15.33
C SER A 370 -15.14 1.26 15.67
N PRO A 371 -14.54 1.02 16.87
CA PRO A 371 -13.21 1.53 17.18
C PRO A 371 -12.13 1.02 16.20
N HIS A 372 -12.36 -0.13 15.57
CA HIS A 372 -11.44 -0.71 14.59
C HIS A 372 -11.41 0.05 13.26
N TYR A 373 -12.39 0.91 12.99
CA TYR A 373 -12.38 1.76 11.80
C TYR A 373 -11.19 2.73 11.84
N GLY A 374 -11.05 3.52 12.90
CA GLY A 374 -9.92 4.44 13.05
C GLY A 374 -8.57 3.72 12.98
N GLU A 375 -8.47 2.54 13.61
CA GLU A 375 -7.25 1.70 13.59
C GLU A 375 -6.90 1.28 12.16
N ARG A 376 -7.88 0.75 11.41
CA ARG A 376 -7.70 0.31 10.02
C ARG A 376 -7.29 1.46 9.11
N MET A 377 -7.98 2.59 9.23
CA MET A 377 -7.81 3.73 8.32
C MET A 377 -6.50 4.47 8.57
N ALA A 378 -6.04 4.54 9.82
CA ALA A 378 -4.81 5.19 10.19
C ALA A 378 -3.55 4.49 9.65
N LEU A 379 -3.59 3.18 9.38
CA LEU A 379 -2.40 2.39 9.00
C LEU A 379 -1.60 3.00 7.85
N ALA A 380 -2.27 3.39 6.76
CA ALA A 380 -1.59 3.96 5.59
C ALA A 380 -0.93 5.30 5.91
N TRP A 381 -1.55 6.12 6.76
CA TRP A 381 -0.97 7.38 7.20
C TRP A 381 0.22 7.16 8.12
N LEU A 382 0.11 6.28 9.10
CA LEU A 382 1.19 5.94 10.03
C LEU A 382 2.44 5.47 9.27
N ASP A 383 2.25 4.64 8.25
CA ASP A 383 3.32 4.15 7.38
C ASP A 383 3.94 5.28 6.55
N ALA A 384 3.12 6.10 5.88
CA ALA A 384 3.59 7.27 5.12
C ALA A 384 4.33 8.28 6.00
N ALA A 385 3.87 8.44 7.24
CA ALA A 385 4.47 9.29 8.26
C ALA A 385 5.68 8.66 8.96
N ARG A 386 6.07 7.42 8.60
CA ARG A 386 7.20 6.68 9.18
C ARG A 386 7.11 6.47 10.68
N TYR A 387 5.91 6.17 11.17
CA TYR A 387 5.69 5.75 12.54
C TYR A 387 6.52 4.51 12.86
N SER A 388 7.18 4.52 14.02
CA SER A 388 7.84 3.36 14.61
C SER A 388 7.90 3.52 16.12
N ASP A 389 7.82 2.40 16.83
CA ASP A 389 8.07 2.35 18.28
C ASP A 389 9.58 2.39 18.60
N SER A 390 10.44 2.40 17.58
CA SER A 390 11.90 2.51 17.70
C SER A 390 12.50 3.58 16.77
N ASN A 391 13.75 3.95 17.03
CA ASN A 391 14.48 4.95 16.24
C ASN A 391 14.82 4.48 14.83
N GLY A 392 14.98 3.17 14.64
CA GLY A 392 15.57 2.60 13.45
C GLY A 392 17.04 3.02 13.25
N PHE A 393 17.73 2.31 12.36
CA PHE A 393 19.10 2.61 11.93
C PHE A 393 20.19 2.39 13.01
N GLN A 394 21.21 3.25 13.07
CA GLN A 394 22.47 3.01 13.81
C GLN A 394 22.30 2.90 15.34
N GLN A 395 21.30 3.58 15.92
CA GLN A 395 20.95 3.48 17.34
C GLN A 395 19.46 3.20 17.49
N ASP A 396 19.11 1.93 17.43
CA ASP A 396 17.71 1.46 17.51
C ASP A 396 17.20 1.46 18.96
N GLY A 397 16.99 2.65 19.51
CA GLY A 397 16.38 2.86 20.82
C GLY A 397 14.86 3.06 20.74
N ASN A 398 14.17 2.81 21.85
CA ASN A 398 12.71 2.99 21.92
C ASN A 398 12.28 4.46 21.76
N ARG A 399 11.12 4.68 21.15
CA ARG A 399 10.46 5.97 21.02
C ARG A 399 9.10 5.95 21.71
N HIS A 400 8.74 7.05 22.37
CA HIS A 400 7.41 7.24 22.95
C HIS A 400 6.49 7.99 21.96
N GLN A 401 6.26 7.39 20.79
CA GLN A 401 5.42 7.97 19.72
C GLN A 401 3.97 7.46 19.73
N TRP A 402 3.68 6.42 20.51
CA TRP A 402 2.34 5.86 20.63
C TRP A 402 1.23 6.90 20.97
N PRO A 403 1.46 8.00 21.73
CA PRO A 403 0.39 8.98 21.94
C PRO A 403 -0.01 9.70 20.66
N TRP A 404 0.95 9.93 19.75
CA TRP A 404 0.69 10.51 18.44
C TRP A 404 -0.03 9.51 17.53
N ARG A 405 0.37 8.23 17.54
CA ARG A 405 -0.38 7.16 16.84
C ARG A 405 -1.84 7.13 17.28
N ASP A 406 -2.08 7.13 18.59
CA ASP A 406 -3.44 7.09 19.13
C ASP A 406 -4.23 8.35 18.76
N TRP A 407 -3.56 9.51 18.68
CA TRP A 407 -4.17 10.73 18.17
C TRP A 407 -4.57 10.60 16.70
N VAL A 408 -3.72 10.02 15.83
CA VAL A 408 -4.05 9.78 14.42
C VAL A 408 -5.25 8.82 14.30
N ILE A 409 -5.27 7.74 15.07
CA ILE A 409 -6.39 6.78 15.10
C ILE A 409 -7.69 7.50 15.47
N ARG A 410 -7.67 8.34 16.52
CA ARG A 410 -8.84 9.14 16.90
C ARG A 410 -9.24 10.14 15.82
N ALA A 411 -8.28 10.82 15.19
CA ALA A 411 -8.59 11.78 14.11
C ALA A 411 -9.32 11.11 12.94
N TYR A 412 -8.94 9.88 12.56
CA TYR A 412 -9.68 9.09 11.57
C TYR A 412 -11.05 8.64 12.10
N GLN A 413 -11.12 8.16 13.34
CA GLN A 413 -12.37 7.72 13.97
C GLN A 413 -13.42 8.84 14.05
N ASP A 414 -12.98 10.06 14.33
CA ASP A 414 -13.83 11.24 14.49
C ASP A 414 -14.12 11.95 13.16
N ASN A 415 -13.64 11.40 12.04
CA ASN A 415 -13.72 12.01 10.71
C ASN A 415 -13.22 13.46 10.69
N MET A 416 -12.03 13.69 11.27
CA MET A 416 -11.43 15.02 11.34
C MET A 416 -11.21 15.57 9.91
N PRO A 417 -11.65 16.81 9.62
CA PRO A 417 -11.39 17.45 8.34
C PRO A 417 -9.88 17.50 8.02
N PHE A 418 -9.53 17.25 6.76
CA PHE A 418 -8.12 17.12 6.35
C PHE A 418 -7.29 18.39 6.56
N ASP A 419 -7.89 19.57 6.38
CA ASP A 419 -7.27 20.86 6.67
C ASP A 419 -6.87 20.95 8.16
N ARG A 420 -7.79 20.62 9.06
CA ARG A 420 -7.51 20.57 10.49
C ARG A 420 -6.46 19.51 10.83
N PHE A 421 -6.61 18.30 10.30
CA PHE A 421 -5.68 17.19 10.52
C PHE A 421 -4.24 17.53 10.11
N THR A 422 -4.06 18.27 9.01
CA THR A 422 -2.75 18.69 8.54
C THR A 422 -2.20 19.88 9.33
N ILE A 423 -3.03 20.88 9.65
CA ILE A 423 -2.61 22.03 10.46
C ILE A 423 -2.14 21.58 11.85
N GLU A 424 -2.91 20.73 12.54
CA GLU A 424 -2.56 20.28 13.90
C GLU A 424 -1.27 19.45 13.92
N GLN A 425 -0.99 18.67 12.86
CA GLN A 425 0.26 17.91 12.76
C GLN A 425 1.48 18.78 12.41
N LEU A 426 1.32 19.77 11.55
CA LEU A 426 2.44 20.60 11.09
C LEU A 426 2.79 21.71 12.08
N ALA A 427 1.79 22.31 12.72
CA ALA A 427 1.94 23.53 13.52
C ALA A 427 0.94 23.61 14.68
N GLY A 428 0.49 22.48 15.23
CA GLY A 428 -0.46 22.44 16.33
C GLY A 428 0.03 23.16 17.60
N ASP A 429 1.34 23.18 17.83
CA ASP A 429 2.01 23.90 18.92
C ASP A 429 2.07 25.43 18.72
N LEU A 430 1.89 25.91 17.48
CA LEU A 430 1.85 27.32 17.13
C LEU A 430 0.43 27.91 17.11
N LEU A 431 -0.59 27.10 17.36
CA LEU A 431 -1.96 27.57 17.53
C LEU A 431 -2.07 28.43 18.80
N THR A 432 -3.01 29.37 18.80
CA THR A 432 -3.31 30.17 20.00
C THR A 432 -3.89 29.27 21.07
N ASP A 433 -3.30 29.27 22.27
CA ASP A 433 -3.69 28.45 23.43
C ASP A 433 -3.90 26.96 23.07
N PRO A 434 -2.85 26.26 22.59
CA PRO A 434 -3.00 24.95 21.99
C PRO A 434 -3.43 23.91 23.02
N THR A 435 -4.39 23.07 22.62
CA THR A 435 -4.84 21.94 23.45
C THR A 435 -3.75 20.87 23.58
N ARG A 436 -3.89 19.97 24.57
CA ARG A 436 -2.97 18.84 24.72
C ARG A 436 -2.92 17.95 23.47
N ASP A 437 -4.05 17.70 22.82
CA ASP A 437 -4.11 16.91 21.60
C ASP A 437 -3.38 17.59 20.43
N GLN A 438 -3.49 18.91 20.29
CA GLN A 438 -2.77 19.68 19.26
C GLN A 438 -1.25 19.67 19.47
N LEU A 439 -0.81 19.73 20.74
CA LEU A 439 0.60 19.55 21.09
C LEU A 439 1.09 18.12 20.77
N ILE A 440 0.25 17.10 21.00
CA ILE A 440 0.56 15.72 20.64
C ILE A 440 0.61 15.55 19.13
N ALA A 441 -0.33 16.12 18.37
CA ALA A 441 -0.40 16.06 16.92
C ALA A 441 0.90 16.53 16.25
N THR A 442 1.50 17.59 16.80
CA THR A 442 2.77 18.18 16.32
C THR A 442 3.95 17.21 16.40
N ALA A 443 3.85 16.13 17.18
CA ALA A 443 4.85 15.07 17.21
C ALA A 443 5.04 14.36 15.85
N PHE A 444 4.15 14.57 14.87
CA PHE A 444 4.36 14.21 13.47
C PHE A 444 5.75 14.65 12.96
N ASN A 445 6.16 15.88 13.30
CA ASN A 445 7.46 16.43 12.91
C ASN A 445 8.65 15.69 13.54
N ARG A 446 8.42 14.75 14.48
CA ARG A 446 9.44 13.94 15.15
C ARG A 446 9.52 12.52 14.63
N ASN A 447 8.76 12.17 13.58
CA ASN A 447 8.83 10.85 12.95
C ASN A 447 10.01 10.68 11.98
N HIS A 448 10.84 11.71 11.80
CA HIS A 448 12.09 11.56 11.04
C HIS A 448 13.08 10.61 11.75
N MET A 449 14.01 10.05 10.98
CA MET A 449 15.11 9.26 11.54
C MET A 449 16.01 10.15 12.41
N LEU A 450 16.54 9.59 13.49
CA LEU A 450 17.60 10.23 14.26
C LEU A 450 18.92 9.71 13.69
N ASN A 451 19.80 10.63 13.28
CA ASN A 451 21.14 10.32 12.77
C ASN A 451 22.19 10.47 13.87
#